data_AF-A0A935KMP0-F1
#
_entry.id   AF-A0A935KMP0-F1
#
_cell.length_a   1.000
_cell.length_b   1.000
_cell.length_c   1.000
_cell.angle_alpha   90.00
_cell.angle_beta   90.00
_cell.angle_gamma   90.00
#
_symmetry.space_group_name_H-M   'P 1'
#
loop_
_entity.id
_entity.type
_entity.pdbx_description
1 polymer ?
#
loop_
_entity_poly.entity_id
_entity_poly.type
_entity_poly.pdbx_seq_one_letter_code
_entity_poly.pdbx_strand_id
1 'polypeptide(L)' 'MRERGALAGLTMQGDPHCLAMIPHYASLAPIAQEVRKPIFDLKQADGVSGGQLQAVARCRKGFEDIAQALIKRLGLELP' A
#
# COMPACT_ATOMS: atom_id res chain seq x y z
N MET A 1 18.78 11.25 -33.68
CA MET A 1 17.57 10.89 -32.92
C MET A 1 17.99 10.14 -31.65
N ARG A 2 18.51 10.86 -30.66
CA ARG A 2 18.88 10.35 -29.33
C ARG A 2 17.73 10.67 -28.36
N GLU A 3 17.77 10.09 -27.15
CA GLU A 3 16.94 10.44 -25.97
C GLU A 3 15.74 9.52 -25.63
N ARG A 4 15.93 8.19 -25.70
CA ARG A 4 15.04 7.21 -25.03
C ARG A 4 15.65 6.57 -23.77
N GLY A 5 16.70 7.17 -23.19
CA GLY A 5 17.45 6.62 -22.04
C GLY A 5 17.13 7.24 -20.67
N ALA A 6 16.34 8.31 -20.59
CA ALA A 6 16.24 9.14 -19.38
C ALA A 6 15.05 8.81 -18.44
N LEU A 7 14.18 7.87 -18.79
CA LEU A 7 12.96 7.60 -18.00
C LEU A 7 13.13 6.49 -16.94
N ALA A 8 14.27 5.77 -16.92
CA ALA A 8 14.48 4.66 -16.00
C ALA A 8 14.43 5.11 -14.52
N GLY A 9 14.89 6.33 -14.23
CA GLY A 9 14.87 6.93 -12.89
C GLY A 9 13.51 7.51 -12.45
N LEU A 10 12.49 7.52 -13.31
CA LEU A 10 11.12 7.93 -12.97
C LEU A 10 10.21 6.74 -12.69
N THR A 11 10.73 5.52 -12.76
CA THR A 11 9.99 4.30 -12.44
C THR A 11 10.12 4.01 -10.94
N MET A 12 9.06 3.51 -10.31
CA MET A 12 9.09 3.14 -8.88
C MET A 12 10.20 2.10 -8.57
N GLN A 13 10.58 1.29 -9.57
CA GLN A 13 11.66 0.32 -9.47
C GLN A 13 13.07 0.95 -9.45
N GLY A 14 13.21 2.17 -9.98
CA GLY A 14 14.48 2.92 -10.01
C GLY A 14 14.65 3.91 -8.86
N ASP A 15 13.64 4.08 -8.01
CA ASP A 15 13.68 5.04 -6.90
C ASP A 15 14.39 4.43 -5.66
N PRO A 16 15.56 4.94 -5.27
CA PRO A 16 16.31 4.45 -4.11
C PRO A 16 15.57 4.68 -2.77
N HIS A 17 14.59 5.57 -2.73
CA HIS A 17 13.79 5.87 -1.56
C HIS A 17 12.42 5.20 -1.55
N CYS A 18 12.07 4.44 -2.58
CA CYS A 18 10.82 3.68 -2.62
C CYS A 18 10.66 2.81 -1.36
N LEU A 19 9.52 2.95 -0.68
CA LEU A 19 9.21 2.20 0.55
C LEU A 19 8.45 0.92 0.24
N ALA A 20 7.41 1.02 -0.60
CA ALA A 20 6.68 -0.11 -1.15
C ALA A 20 5.80 0.32 -2.33
N MET A 21 5.29 -0.66 -3.07
CA MET A 21 4.25 -0.48 -4.08
C MET A 21 2.89 -0.88 -3.50
N ILE A 22 1.97 0.07 -3.38
CA ILE A 22 0.60 -0.19 -2.93
C ILE A 22 -0.27 -0.54 -4.15
N PRO A 23 -0.89 -1.73 -4.21
CA PRO A 23 -1.72 -2.10 -5.33
C PRO A 23 -3.05 -1.33 -5.33
N HIS A 24 -3.71 -1.27 -6.48
CA HIS A 24 -4.97 -0.57 -6.62
C HIS A 24 -6.12 -1.30 -5.90
N TYR A 25 -6.70 -0.67 -4.88
CA TYR A 25 -7.83 -1.18 -4.11
C TYR A 25 -9.17 -0.55 -4.53
N ALA A 26 -9.41 -0.48 -5.85
CA ALA A 26 -10.54 0.25 -6.42
C ALA A 26 -11.92 -0.17 -5.88
N SER A 27 -12.12 -1.47 -5.62
CA SER A 27 -13.38 -2.00 -5.08
C SER A 27 -13.56 -1.79 -3.57
N LEU A 28 -12.49 -1.46 -2.84
CA LEU A 28 -12.52 -1.27 -1.38
C LEU A 28 -12.59 0.21 -1.00
N ALA A 29 -12.04 1.10 -1.83
CA ALA A 29 -12.07 2.55 -1.62
C ALA A 29 -13.49 3.12 -1.38
N PRO A 30 -14.53 2.78 -2.18
CA PRO A 30 -15.87 3.32 -1.93
C PRO A 30 -16.45 2.82 -0.60
N ILE A 31 -16.23 1.53 -0.27
CA ILE A 31 -16.71 0.94 0.99
C ILE A 31 -16.04 1.65 2.18
N ALA A 32 -14.72 1.82 2.13
CA ALA A 32 -13.94 2.55 3.14
C ALA A 32 -14.44 3.99 3.36
N GLN A 33 -14.82 4.69 2.29
CA GLN A 33 -15.36 6.04 2.36
C GLN A 33 -16.75 6.06 3.02
N GLU A 34 -17.61 5.10 2.67
CA GLU A 34 -18.97 4.98 3.23
C GLU A 34 -18.93 4.71 4.74
N VAL A 35 -18.14 3.71 5.18
CA VAL A 35 -18.04 3.36 6.60
C VAL A 35 -17.07 4.24 7.39
N ARG A 36 -16.36 5.17 6.71
CA ARG A 36 -15.33 6.06 7.28
C ARG A 36 -14.24 5.31 8.06
N LYS A 37 -13.75 4.22 7.49
CA LYS A 37 -12.64 3.42 8.04
C LYS A 37 -11.51 3.29 7.04
N PRO A 38 -10.26 3.11 7.49
CA PRO A 38 -9.17 2.79 6.58
C PRO A 38 -9.41 1.43 5.90
N ILE A 39 -8.94 1.28 4.65
CA ILE A 39 -9.14 0.07 3.83
C ILE A 39 -8.67 -1.20 4.55
N PHE A 40 -7.55 -1.13 5.28
CA PHE A 40 -6.96 -2.26 6.01
C PHE A 40 -7.71 -2.67 7.29
N ASP A 41 -8.71 -1.90 7.72
CA ASP A 41 -9.56 -2.19 8.90
C ASP A 41 -11.01 -2.55 8.52
N LEU A 42 -11.29 -2.69 7.22
CA LEU A 42 -12.60 -3.14 6.76
C LEU A 42 -12.87 -4.59 7.17
N LYS A 43 -14.10 -4.86 7.60
CA LYS A 43 -14.54 -6.18 8.06
C LYS A 43 -15.70 -6.71 7.21
N GLN A 44 -16.03 -7.98 7.42
CA GLN A 44 -17.24 -8.57 6.81
C GLN A 44 -18.51 -7.79 7.15
N ALA A 45 -18.58 -7.24 8.37
CA ALA A 45 -19.69 -6.40 8.82
C ALA A 45 -19.84 -5.09 8.03
N ASP A 46 -18.78 -4.64 7.34
CA ASP A 46 -18.76 -3.42 6.54
C ASP A 46 -19.16 -3.67 5.06
N GLY A 47 -19.64 -4.88 4.74
CA GLY A 47 -20.03 -5.25 3.37
C GLY A 47 -18.92 -5.84 2.50
N VAL A 48 -17.74 -6.11 3.09
CA VAL A 48 -16.61 -6.74 2.40
C VAL A 48 -16.76 -8.25 2.40
N SER A 49 -16.69 -8.90 1.23
CA SER A 49 -16.90 -10.35 1.13
C SER A 49 -15.87 -11.07 0.25
N GLY A 50 -15.67 -12.36 0.54
CA GLY A 50 -14.84 -13.27 -0.26
C GLY A 50 -13.44 -12.72 -0.57
N GLY A 51 -13.14 -12.56 -1.86
CA GLY A 51 -11.82 -12.09 -2.35
C GLY A 51 -11.44 -10.67 -1.90
N GLN A 52 -12.41 -9.84 -1.53
CA GLN A 52 -12.15 -8.49 -1.04
C GLN A 52 -11.49 -8.52 0.34
N LEU A 53 -11.82 -9.50 1.20
CA LEU A 53 -11.18 -9.67 2.52
C LEU A 53 -9.69 -10.01 2.37
N GLN A 54 -9.33 -10.80 1.37
CA GLN A 54 -7.92 -11.05 1.08
C GLN A 54 -7.20 -9.78 0.62
N ALA A 55 -7.87 -8.91 -0.14
CA ALA A 55 -7.31 -7.63 -0.54
C ALA A 55 -7.12 -6.69 0.66
N VAL A 56 -8.06 -6.67 1.62
CA VAL A 56 -7.92 -5.98 2.90
C VAL A 56 -6.71 -6.50 3.69
N ALA A 57 -6.57 -7.81 3.82
CA ALA A 57 -5.42 -8.42 4.51
C ALA A 57 -4.09 -8.08 3.82
N ARG A 58 -4.04 -8.10 2.49
CA ARG A 58 -2.87 -7.66 1.72
C ARG A 58 -2.58 -6.17 1.93
N CYS A 59 -3.60 -5.33 2.03
CA CYS A 59 -3.45 -3.90 2.35
C CYS A 59 -2.81 -3.71 3.71
N ARG A 60 -3.32 -4.40 4.74
CA ARG A 60 -2.76 -4.37 6.10
C ARG A 60 -1.28 -4.75 6.09
N LYS A 61 -0.95 -5.87 5.42
CA LYS A 61 0.45 -6.33 5.33
C LYS A 61 1.35 -5.33 4.61
N GLY A 62 0.89 -4.74 3.50
CA GLY A 62 1.67 -3.72 2.78
C GLY A 62 1.95 -2.47 3.62
N PHE A 63 0.97 -1.99 4.38
CA PHE A 63 1.18 -0.86 5.30
C PHE A 63 2.11 -1.20 6.46
N GLU A 64 2.02 -2.41 7.03
CA GLU A 64 2.97 -2.90 8.03
C GLU A 64 4.40 -2.94 7.49
N ASP A 65 4.59 -3.43 6.26
CA ASP A 65 5.91 -3.51 5.63
C ASP A 65 6.48 -2.10 5.37
N ILE A 66 5.65 -1.14 4.94
CA ILE A 66 6.06 0.28 4.80
C ILE A 66 6.48 0.85 6.15
N ALA A 67 5.66 0.66 7.19
CA ALA A 67 5.96 1.16 8.53
C ALA A 67 7.28 0.56 9.05
N GLN A 68 7.48 -0.75 8.89
CA GLN A 68 8.69 -1.44 9.29
C GLN A 68 9.93 -0.95 8.52
N ALA A 69 9.81 -0.73 7.21
CA ALA A 69 10.88 -0.17 6.40
C ALA A 69 11.25 1.24 6.86
N LEU A 70 10.27 2.06 7.22
CA LEU A 70 10.46 3.41 7.72
C LEU A 70 11.13 3.41 9.10
N ILE A 71 10.63 2.60 10.04
CA ILE A 71 11.23 2.38 11.37
C ILE A 71 12.71 2.01 11.24
N LYS A 72 13.01 1.03 10.37
CA LYS A 72 14.38 0.56 10.12
C LYS A 72 15.28 1.67 9.56
N ARG A 73 14.76 2.52 8.66
CA ARG A 73 15.50 3.66 8.08
C ARG A 73 15.72 4.78 9.09
N LEU A 74 14.79 5.00 10.02
CA LEU A 74 14.92 5.99 11.09
C LEU A 74 15.78 5.51 12.25
N GLY A 75 16.09 4.20 12.33
CA GLY A 75 16.82 3.62 13.46
C GLY A 75 16.01 3.62 14.76
N LEU A 76 14.69 3.59 14.67
CA LEU A 76 13.80 3.53 15.82
C LEU A 76 13.64 2.06 16.26
N GLU A 77 13.76 1.81 17.56
CA GLU A 77 13.36 0.54 18.16
C GLU A 77 11.91 0.71 18.66
N LEU A 78 10.98 -0.06 18.09
CA LEU A 78 9.61 -0.09 18.63
C LEU A 78 9.62 -0.92 19.93
N PRO A 79 8.91 -0.46 20.97
CA PRO A 79 8.80 -1.17 22.25
C PRO A 79 8.00 -2.48 22.15
#